data_AF-A0A3L7ZQC3-F1
#
_entry.id   AF-A0A3L7ZQC3-F1
#
_cell.length_a   1.000
_cell.length_b   1.000
_cell.length_c   1.000
_cell.angle_alpha   90.00
_cell.angle_beta   90.00
_cell.angle_gamma   90.00
#
_symmetry.space_group_name_H-M   'P 1'
#
loop_
_entity.id
_entity.type
_entity.pdbx_description
1 polymer ?
#
loop_
_entity_poly.entity_id
_entity_poly.type
_entity_poly.pdbx_seq_one_letter_code
_entity_poly.pdbx_strand_id
1 'polypeptide(L)'
;MGKRYYIGDLWYFEFPHLKDIYAPMSNLNIAEKSYLEYALQTITQRPADFSKVYQKLLATKKLIKFQINPKAISNAQYNKDNISIEFKDSYVIDDDKLMEELLHAAQHLVYYGEVMDNKYRYYEFEVKCF
;
A
#
# COMPACT_ATOMS: atom_id res chain seq x y z
N MET A 1 11.49 17.28 3.48
CA MET A 1 10.57 18.00 2.55
C MET A 1 10.05 17.00 1.53
N GLY A 2 8.73 16.90 1.37
CA GLY A 2 8.08 15.97 0.44
C GLY A 2 8.22 16.41 -1.03
N LYS A 3 8.00 15.48 -1.96
CA LYS A 3 8.03 15.76 -3.41
C LYS A 3 6.75 16.52 -3.79
N ARG A 4 6.87 17.69 -4.44
CA ARG A 4 5.74 18.51 -4.93
C ARG A 4 5.38 18.11 -6.35
N TYR A 5 4.09 17.97 -6.64
CA TYR A 5 3.56 17.66 -7.97
C TYR A 5 2.76 18.86 -8.49
N TYR A 6 3.04 19.33 -9.71
CA TYR A 6 2.45 20.56 -10.27
C TYR A 6 1.45 20.27 -11.40
N ILE A 7 0.35 21.03 -11.45
CA ILE A 7 -0.55 21.14 -12.62
C ILE A 7 -0.61 22.62 -13.02
N GLY A 8 0.00 22.98 -14.16
CA GLY A 8 0.18 24.39 -14.55
C GLY A 8 1.03 25.19 -13.55
N ASP A 9 0.93 26.52 -13.58
CA ASP A 9 1.79 27.41 -12.78
C ASP A 9 1.26 27.71 -11.37
N LEU A 10 0.09 27.18 -10.99
CA LEU A 10 -0.67 27.65 -9.81
C LEU A 10 -1.05 26.56 -8.78
N TRP A 11 -0.97 25.28 -9.11
CA TRP A 11 -1.44 24.20 -8.24
C TRP A 11 -0.33 23.21 -7.92
N TYR A 12 -0.07 23.01 -6.63
CA TYR A 12 0.82 21.95 -6.14
C TYR A 12 0.05 20.99 -5.23
N PHE A 13 0.37 19.70 -5.33
CA PHE A 13 -0.17 18.64 -4.48
C PHE A 13 0.95 18.09 -3.60
N GLU A 14 0.64 17.88 -2.32
CA GLU A 14 1.52 17.22 -1.36
C GLU A 14 0.85 15.93 -0.88
N PHE A 15 1.65 14.86 -0.80
CA PHE A 15 1.22 13.54 -0.38
C PHE A 15 2.11 13.06 0.78
N PRO A 16 1.91 13.62 1.99
CA PRO A 16 2.78 13.36 3.13
C PRO A 16 2.82 11.90 3.59
N HIS A 17 1.75 11.12 3.38
CA HIS A 17 1.72 9.70 3.75
C HIS A 17 2.31 8.82 2.64
N LEU A 18 2.08 9.14 1.37
CA LEU A 18 2.68 8.41 0.25
C LEU A 18 4.21 8.42 0.28
N LYS A 19 4.84 9.52 0.70
CA LYS A 19 6.30 9.67 0.67
C LYS A 19 7.06 8.54 1.37
N ASP A 20 6.45 7.91 2.37
CA ASP A 20 7.11 6.94 3.25
C ASP A 20 7.04 5.50 2.70
N ILE A 21 6.17 5.25 1.71
CA ILE A 21 5.91 3.90 1.18
C ILE A 21 5.86 3.81 -0.35
N TYR A 22 5.78 4.93 -1.07
CA TYR A 22 5.53 4.95 -2.50
C TYR A 22 6.80 4.81 -3.35
N ALA A 23 6.87 3.77 -4.18
CA ALA A 23 8.02 3.56 -5.06
C ALA A 23 8.00 4.48 -6.29
N PRO A 24 9.18 4.93 -6.78
CA PRO A 24 9.27 5.79 -7.97
C PRO A 24 8.69 5.18 -9.26
N MET A 25 8.65 3.84 -9.36
CA MET A 25 8.15 3.10 -10.54
C MET A 25 6.61 2.92 -10.53
N SER A 26 5.91 3.51 -9.57
CA SER A 26 4.45 3.50 -9.50
C SER A 26 3.83 4.33 -10.63
N ASN A 27 2.67 3.91 -11.16
CA ASN A 27 2.05 4.54 -12.33
C ASN A 27 0.78 5.36 -12.02
N LEU A 28 0.48 5.61 -10.74
CA LEU A 28 -0.72 6.35 -10.36
C LEU A 28 -0.66 7.83 -10.83
N ASN A 29 -1.75 8.28 -11.42
CA ASN A 29 -1.97 9.69 -11.74
C ASN A 29 -2.29 10.51 -10.47
N ILE A 30 -2.50 11.83 -10.61
CA ILE A 30 -2.71 12.73 -9.47
C ILE A 30 -4.01 12.42 -8.70
N ALA A 31 -5.10 12.09 -9.41
CA ALA A 31 -6.36 11.74 -8.78
C ALA A 31 -6.24 10.43 -7.98
N GLU A 32 -5.60 9.42 -8.58
CA GLU A 32 -5.35 8.13 -7.93
C GLU A 32 -4.42 8.25 -6.71
N LYS A 33 -3.39 9.09 -6.80
CA LYS A 33 -2.55 9.42 -5.63
C LYS A 33 -3.34 10.09 -4.53
N SER A 34 -4.32 10.93 -4.87
CA SER A 34 -5.19 11.59 -3.89
C SER A 34 -6.10 10.58 -3.18
N TYR A 35 -6.66 9.60 -3.91
CA TYR A 35 -7.40 8.51 -3.30
C TYR A 35 -6.52 7.64 -2.40
N LEU A 36 -5.31 7.30 -2.85
CA LEU A 36 -4.38 6.50 -2.07
C LEU A 36 -3.89 7.23 -0.81
N GLU A 37 -3.61 8.53 -0.92
CA GLU A 37 -3.24 9.38 0.23
C GLU A 37 -4.36 9.43 1.26
N TYR A 38 -5.61 9.61 0.81
CA TYR A 38 -6.77 9.58 1.69
C TYR A 38 -6.91 8.23 2.40
N ALA A 39 -6.78 7.11 1.68
CA ALA A 39 -6.82 5.78 2.26
C ALA A 39 -5.68 5.52 3.27
N LEU A 40 -4.47 6.04 2.99
CA LEU A 40 -3.35 5.99 3.94
C LEU A 40 -3.57 6.85 5.18
N GLN A 41 -4.29 7.96 5.04
CA GLN A 41 -4.64 8.81 6.18
C GLN A 41 -5.62 8.10 7.12
N THR A 42 -6.65 7.43 6.58
CA THR A 42 -7.66 6.72 7.40
C THR A 42 -7.11 5.47 8.08
N ILE A 43 -6.01 4.89 7.56
CA ILE A 43 -5.30 3.77 8.19
C ILE A 43 -4.89 4.07 9.63
N THR A 44 -4.56 5.32 9.96
CA THR A 44 -4.18 5.72 11.33
C THR A 44 -5.34 5.63 12.33
N GLN A 45 -6.58 5.50 11.84
CA GLN A 45 -7.80 5.35 12.64
C GLN A 45 -8.18 3.88 12.87
N ARG A 46 -7.44 2.93 12.26
CA ARG A 46 -7.68 1.49 12.38
C ARG A 46 -7.17 0.97 13.74
N PRO A 47 -7.61 -0.23 14.17
CA PRO A 47 -7.22 -0.81 15.45
C PRO A 47 -5.71 -0.77 15.71
N ALA A 48 -5.34 -0.66 16.99
CA ALA A 48 -3.95 -0.47 17.42
C ALA A 48 -2.99 -1.52 16.85
N ASP A 49 -3.45 -2.75 16.68
CA ASP A 49 -2.61 -3.85 16.18
C ASP A 49 -2.30 -3.71 14.68
N PHE A 50 -3.25 -3.24 13.86
CA PHE A 50 -2.95 -2.88 12.47
C PHE A 50 -1.94 -1.73 12.41
N SER A 51 -2.13 -0.71 13.25
CA SER A 51 -1.18 0.41 13.35
C SER A 51 0.25 -0.07 13.67
N LYS A 52 0.42 -1.04 14.59
CA LYS A 52 1.73 -1.63 14.89
C LYS A 52 2.33 -2.36 13.68
N VAL A 53 1.52 -3.13 12.95
CA VAL A 53 1.95 -3.83 11.73
C VAL A 53 2.42 -2.83 10.68
N TYR A 54 1.63 -1.78 10.44
CA TYR A 54 1.96 -0.75 9.47
C TYR A 54 3.25 0.00 9.83
N GLN A 55 3.45 0.33 11.10
CA GLN A 55 4.71 0.95 11.57
C GLN A 55 5.92 0.04 11.35
N LYS A 56 5.79 -1.27 11.59
CA LYS A 56 6.86 -2.24 11.28
C LYS A 56 7.14 -2.31 9.78
N LEU A 57 6.11 -2.27 8.93
CA LEU A 57 6.26 -2.23 7.48
C LEU A 57 7.04 -0.98 7.05
N LEU A 58 6.68 0.21 7.55
CA LEU A 58 7.40 1.46 7.27
C LEU A 58 8.87 1.40 7.74
N ALA A 59 9.13 0.77 8.89
CA ALA A 59 10.49 0.61 9.42
C ALA A 59 11.42 -0.21 8.51
N THR A 60 10.88 -1.03 7.60
CA THR A 60 11.68 -1.75 6.59
C THR A 60 12.33 -0.82 5.56
N LYS A 61 11.79 0.40 5.40
CA LYS A 61 12.15 1.38 4.36
C LYS A 61 12.02 0.83 2.93
N LYS A 62 11.33 -0.30 2.75
CA LYS A 62 11.02 -0.84 1.42
C LYS A 62 9.87 -0.05 0.84
N LEU A 63 10.04 0.40 -0.40
CA LEU A 63 9.01 1.11 -1.14
C LEU A 63 8.18 0.13 -1.95
N ILE A 64 6.86 0.34 -1.96
CA ILE A 64 5.88 -0.46 -2.68
C ILE A 64 5.51 0.26 -3.96
N LYS A 65 5.52 -0.48 -5.08
CA LYS A 65 5.01 0.02 -6.35
C LYS A 65 3.49 -0.02 -6.35
N PHE A 66 2.85 1.14 -6.48
CA PHE A 66 1.40 1.23 -6.62
C PHE A 66 1.02 1.40 -8.08
N GLN A 67 0.09 0.59 -8.58
CA GLN A 67 -0.25 0.62 -9.99
C GLN A 67 -1.71 0.31 -10.29
N ILE A 68 -2.25 0.94 -11.33
CA ILE A 68 -3.48 0.48 -11.97
C ILE A 68 -3.14 -0.65 -12.95
N ASN A 69 -3.79 -1.80 -12.76
CA ASN A 69 -3.70 -2.97 -13.63
C ASN A 69 -5.12 -3.51 -13.94
N PRO A 70 -5.74 -3.10 -15.06
CA PRO A 70 -7.08 -3.55 -15.44
C PRO A 70 -7.20 -5.06 -15.70
N LYS A 71 -6.06 -5.75 -15.85
CA LYS A 71 -5.98 -7.20 -16.04
C LYS A 71 -5.85 -7.97 -14.72
N ALA A 72 -5.80 -7.28 -13.57
CA ALA A 72 -5.79 -7.92 -12.27
C ALA A 72 -7.06 -8.77 -12.07
N ILE A 73 -6.88 -9.93 -11.43
CA ILE A 73 -7.97 -10.89 -11.19
C ILE A 73 -8.89 -10.34 -10.09
N SER A 74 -8.30 -9.85 -9.00
CA SER A 74 -8.98 -9.20 -7.88
C SER A 74 -9.01 -7.68 -8.05
N ASN A 75 -9.83 -7.01 -7.23
CA ASN A 75 -9.94 -5.55 -7.22
C ASN A 75 -8.65 -4.88 -6.72
N ALA A 76 -7.99 -5.48 -5.73
CA ALA A 76 -6.64 -5.14 -5.33
C ALA A 76 -5.84 -6.43 -5.15
N GLN A 77 -4.52 -6.38 -5.37
CA GLN A 77 -3.62 -7.50 -5.08
C GLN A 77 -2.20 -7.03 -4.80
N TYR A 78 -1.60 -7.64 -3.79
CA TYR A 78 -0.18 -7.58 -3.51
C TYR A 78 0.56 -8.63 -4.34
N ASN A 79 1.60 -8.19 -5.03
CA ASN A 79 2.52 -9.05 -5.78
C ASN A 79 3.90 -9.01 -5.10
N LYS A 80 4.30 -10.15 -4.54
CA LYS A 80 5.57 -10.30 -3.83
C LYS A 80 6.79 -10.24 -4.76
N ASP A 81 6.66 -10.71 -6.00
CA ASP A 81 7.79 -10.85 -6.94
C ASP A 81 8.35 -9.49 -7.36
N ASN A 82 7.53 -8.44 -7.33
CA ASN A 82 7.91 -7.08 -7.69
C ASN A 82 7.53 -6.02 -6.64
N ILE A 83 7.17 -6.45 -5.42
CA ILE A 83 6.76 -5.61 -4.29
C ILE A 83 5.78 -4.53 -4.77
N SER A 84 4.62 -4.96 -5.27
CA SER A 84 3.60 -4.04 -5.76
C SER A 84 2.23 -4.30 -5.20
N ILE A 85 1.44 -3.23 -5.09
CA ILE A 85 0.00 -3.29 -4.87
C ILE A 85 -0.64 -2.81 -6.16
N GLU A 86 -1.43 -3.69 -6.78
CA GLU A 86 -2.10 -3.46 -8.04
C GLU A 86 -3.59 -3.29 -7.79
N PHE A 87 -4.16 -2.19 -8.27
CA PHE A 87 -5.59 -1.92 -8.25
C PHE A 87 -6.17 -2.15 -9.65
N LYS A 88 -7.35 -2.76 -9.73
CA LYS A 88 -7.99 -3.02 -11.04
C LYS A 88 -8.34 -1.74 -11.79
N ASP A 89 -8.78 -0.74 -11.06
CA ASP A 89 -9.11 0.59 -11.56
C ASP A 89 -9.02 1.61 -10.40
N SER A 90 -9.29 2.89 -10.68
CA SER A 90 -9.17 3.94 -9.68
C SER A 90 -10.28 3.90 -8.61
N TYR A 91 -11.44 3.25 -8.88
CA TYR A 91 -12.58 3.18 -7.95
C TYR A 91 -12.35 2.20 -6.80
N VAL A 92 -11.44 1.27 -6.99
CA VAL A 92 -11.08 0.25 -5.99
C VAL A 92 -9.87 0.66 -5.15
N ILE A 93 -9.39 1.90 -5.29
CA ILE A 93 -8.45 2.51 -4.35
C ILE A 93 -9.26 2.99 -3.14
N ASP A 94 -9.56 2.05 -2.25
CA ASP A 94 -10.24 2.28 -0.98
C ASP A 94 -9.40 1.78 0.20
N ASP A 95 -9.79 2.19 1.40
CA ASP A 95 -9.01 1.93 2.61
C ASP A 95 -9.08 0.48 3.09
N ASP A 96 -10.21 -0.21 2.91
CA ASP A 96 -10.34 -1.63 3.25
C ASP A 96 -9.45 -2.51 2.35
N LYS A 97 -9.47 -2.28 1.04
CA LYS A 97 -8.61 -2.99 0.08
C LYS A 97 -7.15 -2.67 0.30
N LEU A 98 -6.82 -1.41 0.52
CA LEU A 98 -5.45 -1.02 0.82
C LEU A 98 -4.96 -1.69 2.10
N MET A 99 -5.79 -1.73 3.15
CA MET A 99 -5.44 -2.38 4.42
C MET A 99 -5.07 -3.84 4.20
N GLU A 100 -5.91 -4.60 3.50
CA GLU A 100 -5.66 -6.01 3.19
C GLU A 100 -4.32 -6.20 2.45
N GLU A 101 -4.07 -5.41 1.41
CA GLU A 101 -2.84 -5.55 0.63
C GLU A 101 -1.59 -5.07 1.38
N LEU A 102 -1.72 -4.11 2.30
CA LEU A 102 -0.64 -3.73 3.20
C LEU A 102 -0.35 -4.82 4.24
N LEU A 103 -1.36 -5.59 4.67
CA LEU A 103 -1.13 -6.78 5.50
C LEU A 103 -0.33 -7.83 4.72
N HIS A 104 -0.68 -8.08 3.47
CA HIS A 104 0.09 -8.98 2.61
C HIS A 104 1.52 -8.47 2.37
N ALA A 105 1.70 -7.16 2.19
CA ALA A 105 3.02 -6.56 2.11
C ALA A 105 3.82 -6.74 3.42
N ALA A 106 3.19 -6.55 4.58
CA ALA A 106 3.84 -6.75 5.88
C ALA A 106 4.18 -8.23 6.14
N GLN A 107 3.29 -9.15 5.77
CA GLN A 107 3.57 -10.60 5.79
C GLN A 107 4.87 -10.89 5.05
N HIS A 108 4.97 -10.42 3.81
CA HIS A 108 6.15 -10.63 2.98
C HIS A 108 7.39 -9.93 3.56
N LEU A 109 7.31 -8.62 3.85
CA LEU A 109 8.50 -7.81 4.08
C LEU A 109 8.98 -7.79 5.53
N VAL A 110 8.13 -8.17 6.49
CA VAL A 110 8.44 -8.10 7.93
C VAL A 110 8.56 -9.49 8.56
N TYR A 111 7.65 -10.41 8.23
CA TYR A 111 7.47 -11.63 9.02
C TYR A 111 7.96 -12.91 8.36
N TYR A 112 7.72 -13.07 7.05
CA TYR A 112 7.90 -14.35 6.36
C TYR A 112 8.96 -14.32 5.27
N GLY A 113 9.27 -13.17 4.69
CA GLY A 113 10.23 -13.05 3.59
C GLY A 113 9.87 -13.95 2.42
N GLU A 114 10.89 -14.56 1.81
CA GLU A 114 10.75 -15.47 0.67
C GLU A 114 9.92 -16.73 0.98
N VAL A 115 9.76 -17.07 2.27
CA VAL A 115 9.01 -18.24 2.76
C VAL A 115 7.49 -18.00 2.77
N MET A 116 7.03 -16.81 2.34
CA MET A 116 5.60 -16.53 2.18
C MET A 116 4.99 -17.45 1.10
N ASP A 117 4.40 -18.55 1.55
CA ASP A 117 3.62 -19.50 0.75
C ASP A 117 2.16 -19.01 0.64
N ASN A 118 1.56 -19.13 -0.56
CA ASN A 118 0.20 -18.68 -0.84
C ASN A 118 -0.85 -19.30 0.09
N LYS A 119 -0.53 -20.45 0.72
CA LYS A 119 -1.40 -21.13 1.69
C LYS A 119 -1.49 -20.47 3.07
N TYR A 120 -0.57 -19.57 3.44
CA TYR A 120 -0.57 -18.87 4.74
C TYR A 120 -1.23 -17.49 4.71
N ARG A 121 -1.81 -17.12 3.56
CA ARG A 121 -2.36 -15.80 3.26
C ARG A 121 -3.44 -15.33 4.24
N TYR A 122 -4.16 -16.26 4.88
CA TYR A 122 -5.29 -15.97 5.76
C TYR A 122 -5.14 -16.47 7.20
N TYR A 123 -4.55 -17.65 7.43
CA TYR A 123 -4.66 -18.34 8.72
C TYR A 123 -3.58 -18.00 9.76
N GLU A 124 -2.34 -17.70 9.34
CA GLU A 124 -1.26 -17.48 10.30
C GLU A 124 -1.07 -16.01 10.72
N PHE A 125 -1.58 -15.07 9.93
CA PHE A 125 -1.33 -13.65 10.21
C PHE A 125 -2.12 -13.15 11.42
N GLU A 126 -3.35 -13.66 11.61
CA GLU A 126 -4.12 -13.43 12.82
C GLU A 126 -3.37 -13.96 14.06
N VAL A 127 -2.67 -15.10 13.96
CA VAL A 127 -1.99 -15.75 15.10
C VAL A 127 -0.62 -15.14 15.43
N LYS A 128 0.08 -14.52 14.47
CA LYS A 128 1.39 -13.87 14.71
C LYS A 128 1.32 -12.37 14.99
N CYS A 129 0.21 -11.71 14.66
CA CYS A 129 0.02 -10.28 14.90
C CYS A 129 -0.86 -9.98 16.14
N PHE A 130 -1.64 -10.94 16.64
CA PHE A 130 -2.53 -10.79 17.80
C PHE A 130 -2.23 -11.84 18.87
#